data_AF-A0A7V5DDT9-F1
#
_entry.id   AF-A0A7V5DDT9-F1
#
_cell.length_a   1.000
_cell.length_b   1.000
_cell.length_c   1.000
_cell.angle_alpha   90.00
_cell.angle_beta   90.00
_cell.angle_gamma   90.00
#
_symmetry.space_group_name_H-M   'P 1'
#
loop_
_entity.id
_entity.type
_entity.pdbx_description
1 polymer ?
#
loop_
_entity_poly.entity_id
_entity_poly.type
_entity_poly.pdbx_seq_one_letter_code
_entity_poly.pdbx_strand_id
1 'polypeptide(L)' 'MKALDDWKLVLIACLTLGLAPFVPEPHIWGKLRWVAGGAIGMKPMDWFDLAFHGLPWLLLIRLIVIKLAKK' A
#
# COMPACT_ATOMS: atom_id res chain seq x y z
N MET A 1 -2.99 -10.56 15.15
CA MET A 1 -1.54 -10.81 14.92
C MET A 1 -1.31 -11.83 13.81
N LYS A 2 -1.84 -13.06 13.88
CA LYS A 2 -1.63 -14.09 12.82
C LYS A 2 -1.84 -13.62 11.37
N ALA A 3 -2.90 -12.86 11.09
CA ALA A 3 -3.19 -12.41 9.71
C ALA A 3 -2.17 -11.38 9.19
N LEU A 4 -1.69 -10.46 10.02
CA LEU A 4 -0.73 -9.42 9.62
C LEU A 4 0.70 -9.96 9.47
N ASP A 5 0.97 -11.14 10.03
CA ASP A 5 2.25 -11.85 9.93
C ASP A 5 2.24 -12.94 8.85
N ASP A 6 1.10 -13.18 8.20
CA ASP A 6 0.95 -14.17 7.13
C ASP A 6 1.40 -13.56 5.78
N TRP A 7 2.56 -14.01 5.30
CA TRP A 7 3.14 -13.59 4.04
C TRP A 7 2.22 -13.82 2.84
N LYS A 8 1.48 -14.92 2.80
CA LYS A 8 0.58 -15.22 1.67
C LYS A 8 -0.57 -14.24 1.65
N LEU A 9 -1.19 -13.99 2.80
CA LEU A 9 -2.29 -13.04 2.92
C LEU A 9 -1.82 -11.62 2.54
N VAL A 10 -0.68 -11.18 3.05
CA VAL A 10 -0.14 -9.85 2.76
C VAL A 10 0.22 -9.70 1.28
N LEU A 11 0.84 -10.71 0.66
CA LEU A 11 1.14 -10.70 -0.77
C LEU A 11 -0.13 -10.65 -1.61
N ILE A 12 -1.15 -11.45 -1.29
CA ILE A 12 -2.45 -11.41 -1.98
C ILE A 12 -3.08 -10.02 -1.82
N ALA A 13 -3.04 -9.43 -0.63
CA ALA A 13 -3.57 -8.09 -0.39
C ALA A 13 -2.82 -7.02 -1.20
N CYS A 14 -1.50 -7.12 -1.36
CA CYS A 14 -0.74 -6.22 -2.23
C CYS A 14 -1.16 -6.38 -3.69
N LEU A 15 -1.22 -7.62 -4.17
CA LEU A 15 -1.54 -7.93 -5.57
C LEU A 15 -3.00 -7.71 -5.94
N THR A 16 -3.89 -7.53 -4.95
CA THR A 16 -5.32 -7.25 -5.16
C THR A 16 -5.67 -5.83 -4.72
N LEU A 17 -5.96 -5.64 -3.43
CA LEU A 17 -6.34 -4.34 -2.87
C LEU A 17 -5.27 -3.26 -3.10
N GLY A 18 -3.99 -3.60 -2.93
CA GLY A 18 -2.91 -2.64 -3.06
C GLY A 18 -2.66 -2.14 -4.49
N LEU A 19 -3.06 -2.92 -5.49
CA LEU A 19 -2.93 -2.57 -6.92
C LEU A 19 -4.25 -2.14 -7.56
N ALA A 20 -5.37 -2.20 -6.84
CA ALA A 20 -6.66 -1.82 -7.39
C ALA A 20 -6.75 -0.30 -7.66
N PRO A 21 -7.53 0.13 -8.67
CA PRO A 21 -7.91 -0.66 -9.85
C PRO A 21 -6.69 -0.94 -10.72
N PHE A 22 -6.65 -2.07 -11.42
CA PHE A 22 -5.49 -2.42 -12.25
C PHE A 22 -5.38 -1.60 -13.54
N VAL A 23 -6.49 -1.01 -13.99
CA VAL A 23 -6.62 -0.26 -15.24
C VAL A 23 -7.45 1.00 -14.97
N PRO A 24 -7.11 2.16 -15.55
CA PRO A 24 -5.93 2.42 -16.36
C PRO A 24 -4.62 2.46 -15.54
N GLU A 25 -4.71 2.74 -14.24
CA GLU A 25 -3.57 2.73 -13.33
C GLU A 25 -4.01 2.44 -11.88
N PRO A 26 -3.17 1.77 -11.08
CA PRO A 26 -3.39 1.60 -9.64
C PRO A 26 -3.56 2.93 -8.92
N HIS A 27 -4.55 3.01 -8.04
CA HIS A 27 -4.80 4.21 -7.23
C HIS A 27 -3.55 4.62 -6.46
N ILE A 28 -2.86 3.66 -5.83
CA ILE A 28 -1.63 3.94 -5.09
C ILE A 28 -0.58 4.67 -5.94
N TRP A 29 -0.45 4.31 -7.22
CA TRP A 29 0.54 4.92 -8.11
C TRP A 29 0.19 6.37 -8.45
N GLY A 30 -1.09 6.63 -8.77
CA GLY A 30 -1.59 7.99 -8.99
C GLY A 30 -1.43 8.87 -7.74
N LYS A 31 -1.81 8.35 -6.56
CA LYS A 31 -1.70 9.10 -5.30
C LYS A 31 -0.26 9.38 -4.90
N LEU A 32 0.67 8.42 -5.07
CA LEU A 32 2.10 8.65 -4.78
C LEU A 32 2.69 9.76 -5.66
N ARG A 33 2.35 9.80 -6.96
CA ARG A 33 2.76 10.89 -7.85
C ARG A 33 2.15 12.23 -7.43
N TRP A 34 0.89 12.23 -7.02
CA TRP A 34 0.22 13.44 -6.53
C TRP A 34 0.90 13.98 -5.27
N VAL A 35 1.25 13.09 -4.32
CA VAL A 35 2.02 13.45 -3.12
C VAL A 35 3.41 13.99 -3.49
N ALA A 36 4.12 13.35 -4.42
CA ALA A 36 5.41 13.82 -4.90
C ALA A 36 5.32 15.21 -5.56
N GLY A 37 4.18 15.54 -6.17
CA GLY A 37 3.85 16.87 -6.69
C GLY A 37 3.38 17.89 -5.64
N GLY A 38 3.49 17.59 -4.35
CA GLY A 38 3.13 18.50 -3.25
C GLY A 38 1.70 18.35 -2.73
N ALA A 39 0.95 17.31 -3.13
CA ALA A 39 -0.40 17.03 -2.65
C ALA A 39 -1.41 18.19 -2.80
N ILE A 40 -1.14 19.11 -3.73
CA ILE A 40 -1.95 20.32 -3.93
C ILE A 40 -3.38 19.89 -4.30
N GLY A 41 -4.35 20.32 -3.48
CA GLY A 41 -5.77 20.03 -3.69
C GLY A 41 -6.25 18.64 -3.26
N MET A 42 -5.41 17.82 -2.62
CA MET A 42 -5.85 16.51 -2.09
C MET A 42 -6.89 16.70 -0.99
N LYS A 43 -8.02 16.00 -1.11
CA LYS A 43 -9.10 15.98 -0.13
C LYS A 43 -8.92 14.83 0.86
N PRO A 44 -9.64 14.82 1.99
CA PRO A 44 -9.56 13.71 2.95
C PRO A 44 -9.80 12.33 2.34
N MET A 45 -10.70 12.21 1.34
CA MET A 45 -10.92 10.94 0.64
C MET A 45 -9.72 10.50 -0.21
N ASP A 46 -8.94 11.44 -0.76
CA ASP A 46 -7.72 11.11 -1.52
C ASP A 46 -6.63 10.56 -0.59
N TRP A 47 -6.54 11.12 0.62
CA TRP A 47 -5.66 10.62 1.67
C TRP A 47 -6.09 9.24 2.18
N PHE A 48 -7.40 9.04 2.37
CA PHE A 48 -7.95 7.74 2.72
C PHE A 48 -7.63 6.71 1.62
N ASP A 49 -7.85 7.06 0.36
CA ASP A 49 -7.59 6.19 -0.78
C ASP A 49 -6.10 5.82 -0.89
N LEU A 50 -5.20 6.77 -0.70
CA LEU A 50 -3.75 6.52 -0.59
C LEU A 50 -3.42 5.56 0.56
N ALA A 51 -3.97 5.80 1.75
CA ALA A 51 -3.72 4.96 2.92
C ALA A 51 -4.29 3.55 2.75
N PHE A 52 -5.48 3.44 2.18
CA PHE A 52 -6.19 2.18 1.99
C PHE A 52 -5.46 1.26 1.01
N HIS A 53 -5.05 1.79 -0.16
CA HIS A 53 -4.28 1.04 -1.15
C HIS A 53 -2.80 0.90 -0.73
N GLY A 54 -2.27 1.81 0.09
CA GLY A 54 -0.90 1.79 0.62
C GLY A 54 -0.69 0.81 1.77
N LEU A 55 -1.73 0.52 2.57
CA LEU A 55 -1.61 -0.30 3.78
C LEU A 55 -1.04 -1.71 3.52
N PRO A 56 -1.46 -2.46 2.49
CA PRO A 56 -0.86 -3.77 2.18
C PRO A 56 0.65 -3.70 1.96
N TRP A 57 1.12 -2.66 1.26
CA TRP A 57 2.55 -2.47 0.98
C TRP A 57 3.35 -2.13 2.23
N LEU A 58 2.80 -1.30 3.13
CA LEU A 58 3.42 -1.02 4.43
C LEU A 58 3.55 -2.29 5.28
N LEU A 59 2.53 -3.17 5.25
CA LEU A 59 2.60 -4.48 5.91
C LEU A 59 3.67 -5.37 5.28
N LEU A 60 3.78 -5.40 3.95
CA LEU A 60 4.82 -6.17 3.26
C LEU A 60 6.23 -5.66 3.61
N ILE A 61 6.45 -4.35 3.61
CA ILE A 61 7.71 -3.73 4.02
C ILE A 61 8.04 -4.10 5.46
N ARG A 62 7.07 -4.02 6.39
CA ARG A 62 7.25 -4.46 7.79
C ARG A 62 7.72 -5.91 7.85
N LEU A 63 7.10 -6.83 7.10
CA LEU A 63 7.49 -8.25 7.10
C LEU A 63 8.91 -8.47 6.58
N ILE A 64 9.29 -7.77 5.51
CA ILE A 64 10.65 -7.81 4.96
C ILE A 64 11.65 -7.31 6.00
N VAL A 65 11.41 -6.15 6.61
CA VAL A 65 12.30 -5.58 7.64
C VAL A 65 12.46 -6.54 8.82
N ILE A 66 11.37 -7.11 9.35
CA ILE A 66 11.44 -8.08 10.45
C ILE A 66 12.25 -9.32 10.03
N LYS A 67 12.06 -9.81 8.80
CA LYS A 67 12.78 -10.98 8.30
C LYS A 67 14.27 -10.73 8.14
N LEU A 68 14.66 -9.54 7.70
CA LEU A 68 16.05 -9.12 7.57
C LEU A 68 16.71 -8.85 8.92
N ALA A 69 16.00 -8.21 9.85
CA ALA A 69 16.53 -7.89 11.19
C ALA A 69 16.66 -9.11 12.12
N LYS A 70 15.91 -10.19 11.86
CA LYS A 70 16.01 -11.47 12.59
C LYS A 70 17.00 -12.46 11.98
N LYS A 71 17.67 -12.08 10.88
CA LYS A 71 18.68 -12.88 10.20
C LYS A 71 20.06 -12.38 10.62
#